data_AF-A0A5J6UIJ5-F1
#
_entry.id   AF-A0A5J6UIJ5-F1
#
_cell.length_a   1.000
_cell.length_b   1.000
_cell.length_c   1.000
_cell.angle_alpha   90.00
_cell.angle_beta   90.00
_cell.angle_gamma   90.00
#
_symmetry.space_group_name_H-M   'P 1'
#
loop_
_entity.id
_entity.type
_entity.pdbx_description
1 polymer ?
#
loop_
_entity_poly.entity_id
_entity_poly.type
_entity_poly.pdbx_seq_one_letter_code
_entity_poly.pdbx_strand_id
1 'polypeptide(L)'
;MPVPETLEAVYAVASAEPCTDPGDLARAEIARRVEPPLRDLVLGMLDSPMITLDQRPIAEWPPLPTDLLAAYGAAPADLAALSRATHLLAVRAAYRPGRPPAHEWAARAIAGAVPGTVIDVFTPQILPRDRLERSLPSPDGTVRLTDWILLPHTPSGDGYWFVTRGLARFGLPELQTEDVPDALVEPWARVLNGLTHRLLDLWQDALRTAADTVRIPAVVSVGVQDVAAAQGVDEPPGREISVRLRLDGESLTVLPVEDGPDRLETLCAALFGPPCR
;
A
#
# COMPACT_ATOMS: atom_id res chain seq x y z
N MET A 1 7.19 -16.15 -10.49
CA MET A 1 6.54 -14.89 -10.90
C MET A 1 7.59 -14.01 -11.57
N PRO A 2 7.28 -13.35 -12.68
CA PRO A 2 8.19 -12.40 -13.33
C PRO A 2 8.47 -11.22 -12.40
N VAL A 3 9.68 -10.68 -12.44
CA VAL A 3 10.06 -9.43 -11.77
C VAL A 3 9.83 -8.29 -12.76
N PRO A 4 9.03 -7.26 -12.42
CA PRO A 4 8.89 -6.09 -13.29
C PRO A 4 10.23 -5.38 -13.47
N GLU A 5 10.55 -4.93 -14.68
CA GLU A 5 11.77 -4.15 -14.91
C GLU A 5 11.72 -2.79 -14.19
N THR A 6 10.53 -2.20 -14.13
CA THR A 6 10.26 -0.89 -13.52
C THR A 6 8.93 -0.95 -12.76
N LEU A 7 8.90 -0.31 -11.60
CA LEU A 7 7.70 0.00 -10.82
C LEU A 7 7.48 1.51 -10.83
N GLU A 8 6.22 1.90 -10.86
CA GLU A 8 5.81 3.29 -10.86
C GLU A 8 5.04 3.63 -9.58
N ALA A 9 5.30 4.82 -9.05
CA ALA A 9 4.50 5.43 -7.99
C ALA A 9 3.92 6.74 -8.54
N VAL A 10 2.64 6.98 -8.30
CA VAL A 10 1.97 8.22 -8.74
C VAL A 10 1.15 8.77 -7.58
N TYR A 11 1.38 10.05 -7.27
CA TYR A 11 0.59 10.81 -6.31
C TYR A 11 0.13 12.10 -6.97
N ALA A 12 -1.06 12.55 -6.62
CA ALA A 12 -1.59 13.83 -7.07
C ALA A 12 -1.70 14.78 -5.88
N VAL A 13 -1.25 16.03 -6.05
CA VAL A 13 -1.39 17.10 -5.06
C VAL A 13 -2.32 18.15 -5.63
N ALA A 14 -3.52 18.26 -5.06
CA ALA A 14 -4.53 19.22 -5.50
C ALA A 14 -4.44 20.51 -4.71
N SER A 15 -4.39 21.65 -5.41
CA SER A 15 -4.21 22.96 -4.78
C SER A 15 -5.11 24.03 -5.42
N ALA A 16 -5.46 25.05 -4.63
CA ALA A 16 -6.25 26.20 -5.09
C ALA A 16 -5.41 27.19 -5.92
N GLU A 17 -4.08 27.12 -5.78
CA GLU A 17 -3.11 27.98 -6.46
C GLU A 17 -1.93 27.12 -6.97
N PRO A 18 -1.29 27.49 -8.09
CA PRO A 18 -0.14 26.76 -8.59
C PRO A 18 1.07 26.96 -7.65
N CYS A 19 1.84 25.89 -7.42
CA CYS A 19 3.15 25.99 -6.79
C CYS A 19 4.17 26.48 -7.82
N THR A 20 4.85 27.62 -7.57
CA THR A 20 5.79 28.21 -8.53
C THR A 20 7.00 27.32 -8.80
N ASP A 21 7.56 26.72 -7.75
CA ASP A 21 8.68 25.77 -7.86
C ASP A 21 8.45 24.58 -6.91
N PRO A 22 7.70 23.55 -7.34
CA PRO A 22 7.40 22.41 -6.50
C PRO A 22 8.64 21.58 -6.16
N GLY A 23 9.68 21.60 -7.01
CA GLY A 23 10.93 20.86 -6.79
C GLY A 23 11.75 21.47 -5.66
N ASP A 24 12.01 22.78 -5.72
CA ASP A 24 12.78 23.47 -4.69
C ASP A 24 12.03 23.51 -3.35
N LEU A 25 10.71 23.68 -3.39
CA LEU A 25 9.89 23.62 -2.19
C LEU A 25 9.94 22.24 -1.53
N ALA A 26 9.74 21.18 -2.33
CA ALA A 26 9.83 19.81 -1.82
C ALA A 26 11.21 19.54 -1.22
N ARG A 27 12.29 19.94 -1.91
CA ARG A 27 13.67 19.81 -1.41
C ARG A 27 13.86 20.47 -0.06
N ALA A 28 13.42 21.72 0.10
CA ALA A 28 13.56 22.46 1.35
C ALA A 28 12.76 21.79 2.49
N GLU A 29 11.54 21.37 2.21
CA GLU A 29 10.66 20.73 3.21
C GLU A 29 11.15 19.34 3.60
N ILE A 30 11.63 18.54 2.65
CA ILE A 30 12.25 17.22 2.90
C ILE A 30 13.51 17.39 3.74
N ALA A 31 14.40 18.32 3.37
CA ALA A 31 15.63 18.57 4.12
C ALA A 31 15.37 18.94 5.59
N ARG A 32 14.25 19.64 5.84
CA ARG A 32 13.86 20.13 7.16
C ARG A 32 13.09 19.11 8.00
N ARG A 33 12.24 18.28 7.40
CA ARG A 33 11.26 17.44 8.13
C ARG A 33 11.56 15.94 8.09
N VAL A 34 12.32 15.46 7.11
CA VAL A 34 12.57 14.03 6.93
C VAL A 34 13.93 13.67 7.53
N GLU A 35 13.98 12.60 8.29
CA GLU A 35 15.22 12.10 8.90
C GLU A 35 15.98 11.17 7.94
N PRO A 36 17.32 11.10 8.02
CA PRO A 36 18.10 10.03 7.40
C PRO A 36 17.69 8.65 7.94
N PRO A 37 17.80 7.57 7.14
CA PRO A 37 18.35 7.55 5.77
C PRO A 37 17.33 7.96 4.69
N LEU A 38 16.05 8.09 5.03
CA LEU A 38 15.00 8.39 4.06
C LEU A 38 15.26 9.73 3.37
N ARG A 39 15.63 10.78 4.11
CA ARG A 39 15.94 12.10 3.53
C ARG A 39 16.90 12.02 2.36
N ASP A 40 18.02 11.33 2.55
CA ASP A 40 19.11 11.29 1.58
C ASP A 40 18.68 10.51 0.32
N LEU A 41 17.89 9.44 0.51
CA LEU A 41 17.26 8.71 -0.59
C LEU A 41 16.30 9.59 -1.39
N VAL A 42 15.39 10.30 -0.72
CA VAL A 42 14.37 11.12 -1.40
C VAL A 42 15.03 12.28 -2.15
N LEU A 43 15.99 12.96 -1.54
CA LEU A 43 16.74 14.05 -2.18
C LEU A 43 17.54 13.54 -3.39
N GLY A 44 18.23 12.40 -3.25
CA GLY A 44 18.95 11.78 -4.36
C GLY A 44 18.05 11.37 -5.52
N MET A 45 16.83 10.90 -5.24
CA MET A 45 15.84 10.62 -6.28
C MET A 45 15.28 11.88 -6.93
N LEU A 46 14.99 12.93 -6.14
CA LEU A 46 14.52 14.22 -6.63
C LEU A 46 15.55 14.89 -7.56
N ASP A 47 16.84 14.67 -7.32
CA ASP A 47 17.97 15.13 -8.16
C ASP A 47 18.21 14.30 -9.44
N SER A 48 17.37 13.29 -9.68
CA SER A 48 17.55 12.33 -10.78
C SER A 48 16.37 12.37 -11.76
N PRO A 49 16.51 11.82 -12.98
CA PRO A 49 15.39 11.71 -13.92
C PRO A 49 14.33 10.68 -13.49
N MET A 50 14.49 10.04 -12.33
CA MET A 50 13.54 9.04 -11.82
C MET A 50 12.30 9.68 -11.19
N ILE A 51 12.35 10.98 -10.89
CA ILE A 51 11.21 11.76 -10.40
C ILE A 51 10.76 12.72 -11.50
N THR A 52 9.45 12.83 -11.70
CA THR A 52 8.85 13.88 -12.52
C THR A 52 7.76 14.60 -11.73
N LEU A 53 7.74 15.93 -11.89
CA LEU A 53 6.78 16.84 -11.28
C LEU A 53 6.04 17.55 -12.42
N ASP A 54 4.79 17.15 -12.70
CA ASP A 54 3.95 17.76 -13.74
C ASP A 54 2.80 18.53 -13.10
N GLN A 55 2.89 19.86 -13.10
CA GLN A 55 1.84 20.74 -12.56
C GLN A 55 1.09 21.44 -13.69
N ARG A 56 -0.22 21.23 -13.74
CA ARG A 56 -1.12 21.84 -14.73
C ARG A 56 -2.49 22.18 -14.12
N PRO A 57 -3.29 23.06 -14.75
CA PRO A 57 -4.68 23.30 -14.36
C PRO A 57 -5.46 21.99 -14.26
N ILE A 58 -6.33 21.87 -13.24
CA ILE A 58 -7.09 20.64 -12.97
C ILE A 58 -7.97 20.21 -14.16
N ALA A 59 -8.43 21.18 -14.97
CA ALA A 59 -9.24 20.94 -16.16
C ALA A 59 -8.49 20.23 -17.30
N GLU A 60 -7.16 20.16 -17.24
CA GLU A 60 -6.33 19.43 -18.22
C GLU A 60 -6.10 17.96 -17.83
N TRP A 61 -6.61 17.53 -16.67
CA TRP A 61 -6.53 16.16 -16.18
C TRP A 61 -7.88 15.45 -16.33
N PRO A 62 -7.89 14.10 -16.37
CA PRO A 62 -9.13 13.35 -16.16
C PRO A 62 -9.80 13.77 -14.85
N PRO A 63 -11.14 13.79 -14.78
CA PRO A 63 -11.85 14.12 -13.56
C PRO A 63 -11.39 13.24 -12.40
N LEU A 64 -11.14 13.87 -11.24
CA LEU A 64 -10.80 13.12 -10.03
C LEU A 64 -12.01 12.30 -9.56
N PRO A 65 -11.80 11.06 -9.10
CA PRO A 65 -12.90 10.15 -8.77
C PRO A 65 -13.46 10.46 -7.37
N THR A 66 -14.09 11.62 -7.19
CA THR A 66 -14.56 12.12 -5.89
C THR A 66 -15.50 11.17 -5.17
N ASP A 67 -16.40 10.50 -5.91
CA ASP A 67 -17.34 9.53 -5.35
C ASP A 67 -16.62 8.29 -4.82
N LEU A 68 -15.57 7.86 -5.52
CA LEU A 68 -14.73 6.75 -5.09
C LEU A 68 -13.91 7.13 -3.85
N LEU A 69 -13.34 8.34 -3.83
CA LEU A 69 -12.63 8.87 -2.66
C LEU A 69 -13.57 8.91 -1.44
N ALA A 70 -14.82 9.36 -1.62
CA ALA A 70 -15.84 9.37 -0.57
C ALA A 70 -16.18 7.95 -0.09
N ALA A 71 -16.36 7.00 -1.01
CA ALA A 71 -16.62 5.59 -0.69
C ALA A 71 -15.47 4.95 0.10
N TYR A 72 -14.23 5.41 -0.10
CA TYR A 72 -13.04 4.99 0.66
C TYR A 72 -12.73 5.88 1.88
N GLY A 73 -13.71 6.66 2.33
CA GLY A 73 -13.66 7.35 3.63
C GLY A 73 -12.98 8.73 3.60
N ALA A 74 -12.85 9.37 2.45
CA ALA A 74 -12.41 10.76 2.38
C ALA A 74 -13.32 11.67 3.24
N ALA A 75 -12.71 12.52 4.08
CA ALA A 75 -13.49 13.40 4.94
C ALA A 75 -14.22 14.47 4.10
N PRO A 76 -15.42 14.91 4.49
CA PRO A 76 -16.16 15.96 3.76
C PRO A 76 -15.37 17.25 3.57
N ALA A 77 -14.52 17.61 4.54
CA ALA A 77 -13.66 18.79 4.45
C ALA A 77 -12.59 18.66 3.36
N ASP A 78 -12.02 17.46 3.19
CA ASP A 78 -11.03 17.18 2.16
C ASP A 78 -11.68 17.17 0.77
N LEU A 79 -12.87 16.59 0.64
CA LEU A 79 -13.64 16.62 -0.61
C LEU A 79 -14.02 18.06 -0.99
N ALA A 80 -14.37 18.90 -0.01
CA ALA A 80 -14.64 20.32 -0.24
C ALA A 80 -13.37 21.11 -0.60
N ALA A 81 -12.21 20.76 -0.05
CA ALA A 81 -10.93 21.34 -0.48
C ALA A 81 -10.62 20.95 -1.92
N LEU A 82 -10.84 19.68 -2.27
CA LEU A 82 -10.63 19.15 -3.61
C LEU A 82 -11.53 19.83 -4.65
N SER A 83 -12.79 20.10 -4.31
CA SER A 83 -13.71 20.81 -5.20
C SER A 83 -13.33 22.27 -5.46
N ARG A 84 -12.44 22.85 -4.64
CA ARG A 84 -11.90 24.21 -4.83
C ARG A 84 -10.52 24.21 -5.49
N ALA A 85 -9.93 23.04 -5.72
CA ALA A 85 -8.64 22.95 -6.39
C ALA A 85 -8.74 23.44 -7.83
N THR A 86 -7.77 24.23 -8.26
CA THR A 86 -7.66 24.75 -9.63
C THR A 86 -6.46 24.15 -10.37
N HIS A 87 -5.53 23.55 -9.63
CA HIS A 87 -4.31 22.93 -10.15
C HIS A 87 -4.11 21.54 -9.56
N LEU A 88 -3.43 20.70 -10.33
CA LEU A 88 -2.91 19.41 -9.90
C LEU A 88 -1.43 19.32 -10.22
N LEU A 89 -0.65 18.92 -9.23
CA LEU A 89 0.71 18.44 -9.38
C LEU A 89 0.70 16.92 -9.35
N ALA A 90 1.08 16.27 -10.45
CA ALA A 90 1.38 14.85 -10.49
C ALA A 90 2.85 14.63 -10.09
N VAL A 91 3.06 13.92 -8.98
CA VAL A 91 4.37 13.46 -8.52
C VAL A 91 4.51 12.00 -8.96
N ARG A 92 5.46 11.73 -9.86
CA ARG A 92 5.70 10.38 -10.37
C ARG A 92 7.11 9.95 -10.06
N ALA A 93 7.27 8.69 -9.66
CA ALA A 93 8.56 8.04 -9.55
C ALA A 93 8.57 6.74 -10.34
N ALA A 94 9.67 6.45 -11.03
CA ALA A 94 9.90 5.17 -11.69
C ALA A 94 11.22 4.59 -11.23
N TYR A 95 11.20 3.36 -10.71
CA TYR A 95 12.41 2.68 -10.24
C TYR A 95 12.32 1.17 -10.35
N ARG A 96 13.46 0.49 -10.36
CA ARG A 96 13.48 -0.98 -10.32
C ARG A 96 12.91 -1.51 -8.99
N PRO A 97 12.29 -2.70 -8.97
CA PRO A 97 11.96 -3.38 -7.72
C PRO A 97 13.18 -3.57 -6.83
N GLY A 98 12.99 -3.46 -5.51
CA GLY A 98 14.05 -3.70 -4.56
C GLY A 98 13.70 -3.31 -3.14
N ARG A 99 14.69 -3.45 -2.25
CA ARG A 99 14.64 -2.95 -0.88
C ARG A 99 15.63 -1.80 -0.74
N PRO A 100 15.19 -0.59 -0.37
CA PRO A 100 13.80 -0.21 -0.14
C PRO A 100 12.99 -0.03 -1.45
N PRO A 101 11.64 0.01 -1.39
CA PRO A 101 10.79 0.43 -2.50
C PRO A 101 10.90 1.96 -2.71
N ALA A 102 12.04 2.37 -3.26
CA ALA A 102 12.47 3.77 -3.29
C ALA A 102 11.49 4.69 -4.04
N HIS A 103 10.88 4.20 -5.13
CA HIS A 103 9.89 4.96 -5.91
C HIS A 103 8.69 5.39 -5.08
N GLU A 104 8.10 4.46 -4.32
CA GLU A 104 6.94 4.74 -3.45
C GLU A 104 7.29 5.70 -2.33
N TRP A 105 8.39 5.44 -1.63
CA TRP A 105 8.81 6.26 -0.50
C TRP A 105 9.16 7.68 -0.93
N ALA A 106 9.90 7.84 -2.03
CA ALA A 106 10.25 9.15 -2.56
C ALA A 106 9.03 9.91 -3.07
N ALA A 107 8.19 9.28 -3.91
CA ALA A 107 7.03 9.97 -4.46
C ALA A 107 6.04 10.42 -3.37
N ARG A 108 5.76 9.58 -2.37
CA ARG A 108 4.88 9.94 -1.24
C ARG A 108 5.47 11.05 -0.39
N ALA A 109 6.77 10.98 -0.08
CA ALA A 109 7.45 12.02 0.69
C ALA A 109 7.46 13.37 -0.04
N ILE A 110 7.73 13.38 -1.35
CA ILE A 110 7.71 14.58 -2.19
C ILE A 110 6.28 15.15 -2.28
N ALA A 111 5.27 14.31 -2.50
CA ALA A 111 3.88 14.75 -2.53
C ALA A 111 3.44 15.39 -1.21
N GLY A 112 3.85 14.81 -0.08
CA GLY A 112 3.58 15.37 1.26
C GLY A 112 4.40 16.63 1.61
N ALA A 113 5.43 16.95 0.84
CA ALA A 113 6.27 18.13 1.05
C ALA A 113 5.71 19.39 0.36
N VAL A 114 4.79 19.24 -0.58
CA VAL A 114 4.17 20.34 -1.34
C VAL A 114 2.79 20.67 -0.75
N PRO A 115 2.38 21.95 -0.65
CA PRO A 115 1.08 22.32 -0.11
C PRO A 115 -0.06 21.85 -1.02
N GLY A 116 -1.04 21.17 -0.42
CA GLY A 116 -2.26 20.75 -1.09
C GLY A 116 -2.87 19.49 -0.47
N THR A 117 -3.95 19.01 -1.09
CA THR A 117 -4.58 17.74 -0.76
C THR A 117 -3.86 16.62 -1.52
N VAL A 118 -3.16 15.74 -0.80
CA VAL A 118 -2.44 14.62 -1.41
C VAL A 118 -3.40 13.45 -1.62
N ILE A 119 -3.37 12.89 -2.82
CA ILE A 119 -4.18 11.75 -3.26
C ILE A 119 -3.22 10.64 -3.69
N ASP A 120 -3.34 9.48 -3.07
CA ASP A 120 -2.77 8.24 -3.60
C ASP A 120 -3.72 7.73 -4.69
N VAL A 121 -3.28 7.75 -5.95
CA VAL A 121 -4.14 7.36 -7.07
C VAL A 121 -4.24 5.84 -7.22
N PHE A 122 -3.35 5.09 -6.57
CA PHE A 122 -3.27 3.64 -6.65
C PHE A 122 -4.24 3.00 -5.64
N THR A 123 -4.18 3.47 -4.39
CA THR A 123 -5.19 3.20 -3.37
C THR A 123 -6.01 4.47 -3.23
N PRO A 124 -7.09 4.66 -4.02
CA PRO A 124 -7.80 5.93 -4.22
C PRO A 124 -8.26 6.54 -2.89
N GLN A 125 -7.35 7.27 -2.25
CA GLN A 125 -7.48 7.77 -0.89
C GLN A 125 -6.82 9.14 -0.81
N ILE A 126 -7.47 10.03 -0.05
CA ILE A 126 -6.84 11.26 0.39
C ILE A 126 -5.92 10.91 1.56
N LEU A 127 -4.68 11.36 1.50
CA LEU A 127 -3.68 11.15 2.54
C LEU A 127 -3.55 12.41 3.39
N PRO A 128 -4.20 12.46 4.58
CA PRO A 128 -3.98 13.56 5.50
C PRO A 128 -2.53 13.53 6.01
N ARG A 129 -2.08 14.66 6.54
CA ARG A 129 -0.68 14.86 6.92
C ARG A 129 -0.16 13.84 7.94
N ASP A 130 -0.97 13.48 8.93
CA ASP A 130 -0.61 12.46 9.92
C ASP A 130 -0.41 11.08 9.27
N ARG A 131 -1.23 10.75 8.26
CA ARG A 131 -1.10 9.50 7.51
C ARG A 131 0.10 9.50 6.58
N LEU A 132 0.38 10.62 5.92
CA LEU A 132 1.61 10.79 5.13
C LEU A 132 2.83 10.54 6.01
N GLU A 133 2.95 11.26 7.13
CA GLU A 133 4.08 11.19 8.04
C GLU A 133 4.26 9.77 8.63
N ARG A 134 3.19 9.16 9.16
CA ARG A 134 3.28 7.83 9.80
C ARG A 134 3.48 6.66 8.82
N SER A 135 3.13 6.86 7.54
CA SER A 135 3.25 5.81 6.52
C SER A 135 4.65 5.67 5.96
N LEU A 136 5.48 6.72 6.07
CA LEU A 136 6.88 6.67 5.67
C LEU A 136 7.68 5.76 6.61
N PRO A 137 8.77 5.14 6.12
CA PRO A 137 9.58 4.27 6.96
C PRO A 137 10.22 5.04 8.11
N SER A 138 10.28 4.40 9.28
CA SER A 138 11.09 4.84 10.40
C SER A 138 12.59 4.68 10.09
N PRO A 139 13.52 5.30 10.87
CA PRO A 139 14.96 5.21 10.60
C PRO A 139 15.54 3.78 10.60
N ASP A 140 14.88 2.85 11.31
CA ASP A 140 15.18 1.42 11.33
C ASP A 140 14.62 0.65 10.11
N GLY A 141 13.86 1.33 9.24
CA GLY A 141 13.19 0.78 8.07
C GLY A 141 11.80 0.21 8.35
N THR A 142 11.29 0.30 9.57
CA THR A 142 9.95 -0.18 9.93
C THR A 142 8.88 0.65 9.24
N VAL A 143 7.89 -0.02 8.64
CA VAL A 143 6.80 0.62 7.90
C VAL A 143 5.46 0.05 8.30
N ARG A 144 4.46 0.92 8.43
CA ARG A 144 3.07 0.48 8.60
C ARG A 144 2.47 0.13 7.24
N LEU A 145 2.63 -1.11 6.80
CA LEU A 145 2.18 -1.58 5.48
C LEU A 145 0.68 -1.36 5.23
N THR A 146 -0.13 -1.40 6.28
CA THR A 146 -1.58 -1.10 6.21
C THR A 146 -1.92 0.34 5.81
N ASP A 147 -0.97 1.28 5.85
CA ASP A 147 -1.15 2.62 5.26
C ASP A 147 -0.80 2.68 3.74
N TRP A 148 -0.39 1.56 3.14
CA TRP A 148 -0.05 1.42 1.72
C TRP A 148 -0.97 0.46 0.96
N ILE A 149 -1.73 -0.37 1.68
CA ILE A 149 -2.60 -1.40 1.12
C ILE A 149 -4.04 -1.13 1.53
N LEU A 150 -4.96 -1.24 0.57
CA LEU A 150 -6.39 -1.31 0.81
C LEU A 150 -6.86 -2.77 0.76
N LEU A 151 -7.87 -3.09 1.56
CA LEU A 151 -8.56 -4.37 1.57
C LEU A 151 -10.06 -4.15 1.33
N PRO A 152 -10.47 -3.69 0.12
CA PRO A 152 -11.88 -3.67 -0.23
C PRO A 152 -12.46 -5.07 -0.16
N HIS A 153 -13.71 -5.14 0.31
CA HIS A 153 -14.52 -6.33 0.25
C HIS A 153 -15.91 -5.96 -0.26
N THR A 154 -16.47 -6.83 -1.08
CA THR A 154 -17.82 -6.65 -1.64
C THR A 154 -18.64 -7.92 -1.38
N PRO A 155 -19.94 -7.80 -1.08
CA PRO A 155 -20.81 -8.96 -1.00
C PRO A 155 -20.70 -9.84 -2.25
N SER A 156 -20.55 -11.15 -2.07
CA SER A 156 -20.46 -12.14 -3.13
C SER A 156 -20.99 -13.48 -2.60
N GLY A 157 -21.98 -14.05 -3.27
CA GLY A 157 -22.64 -15.27 -2.79
C GLY A 157 -23.22 -15.10 -1.39
N ASP A 158 -22.90 -16.03 -0.49
CA ASP A 158 -23.31 -16.02 0.92
C ASP A 158 -22.30 -15.30 1.85
N GLY A 159 -21.28 -14.65 1.28
CA GLY A 159 -20.23 -13.97 2.05
C GLY A 159 -19.69 -12.75 1.32
N TYR A 160 -18.39 -12.53 1.47
CA TYR A 160 -17.68 -11.41 0.87
C TYR A 160 -16.50 -11.88 0.02
N TRP A 161 -16.33 -11.24 -1.12
CA TRP A 161 -15.11 -11.31 -1.90
C TRP A 161 -14.16 -10.21 -1.42
N PHE A 162 -12.94 -10.60 -1.05
CA PHE A 162 -11.84 -9.73 -0.69
C PHE A 162 -10.85 -9.62 -1.85
N VAL A 163 -10.30 -8.43 -2.03
CA VAL A 163 -9.13 -8.21 -2.89
C VAL A 163 -8.21 -7.19 -2.24
N THR A 164 -6.89 -7.39 -2.27
CA THR A 164 -5.96 -6.32 -1.91
C THR A 164 -5.88 -5.30 -3.03
N ARG A 165 -5.57 -4.04 -2.69
CA ARG A 165 -5.04 -3.08 -3.64
C ARG A 165 -3.81 -2.44 -3.05
N GLY A 166 -2.70 -2.56 -3.75
CA GLY A 166 -1.44 -1.93 -3.38
C GLY A 166 -0.25 -2.87 -3.47
N LEU A 167 -0.42 -4.19 -3.56
CA LEU A 167 0.72 -5.10 -3.71
C LEU A 167 1.44 -4.93 -5.03
N ALA A 168 0.70 -4.61 -6.09
CA ALA A 168 1.27 -4.41 -7.42
C ALA A 168 2.25 -3.22 -7.48
N ARG A 169 2.11 -2.23 -6.59
CA ARG A 169 3.09 -1.12 -6.45
C ARG A 169 4.47 -1.60 -5.98
N PHE A 170 4.54 -2.79 -5.38
CA PHE A 170 5.77 -3.46 -4.94
C PHE A 170 6.20 -4.59 -5.89
N GLY A 171 5.49 -4.79 -7.01
CA GLY A 171 5.75 -5.84 -7.99
C GLY A 171 5.15 -7.20 -7.64
N LEU A 172 4.22 -7.25 -6.68
CA LEU A 172 3.51 -8.48 -6.30
C LEU A 172 2.08 -8.51 -6.87
N PRO A 173 1.56 -9.68 -7.26
CA PRO A 173 0.13 -9.85 -7.53
C PRO A 173 -0.73 -9.44 -6.32
N GLU A 174 -1.91 -8.89 -6.59
CA GLU A 174 -2.91 -8.68 -5.53
C GLU A 174 -3.42 -10.02 -4.99
N LEU A 175 -3.76 -10.06 -3.71
CA LEU A 175 -4.38 -11.21 -3.06
C LEU A 175 -5.89 -11.14 -3.23
N GLN A 176 -6.54 -12.30 -3.35
CA GLN A 176 -7.99 -12.38 -3.32
C GLN A 176 -8.49 -13.56 -2.48
N THR A 177 -9.70 -13.45 -1.96
CA THR A 177 -10.40 -14.54 -1.27
C THR A 177 -11.89 -14.43 -1.55
N GLU A 178 -12.52 -15.54 -1.89
CA GLU A 178 -13.97 -15.63 -2.10
C GLU A 178 -14.69 -16.20 -0.88
N ASP A 179 -15.99 -15.95 -0.79
CA ASP A 179 -16.90 -16.56 0.19
C ASP A 179 -16.47 -16.40 1.66
N VAL A 180 -15.89 -15.24 2.02
CA VAL A 180 -15.55 -14.95 3.42
C VAL A 180 -16.85 -14.67 4.19
N PRO A 181 -17.20 -15.46 5.22
CA PRO A 181 -18.40 -15.23 6.02
C PRO A 181 -18.39 -13.84 6.69
N ASP A 182 -19.58 -13.27 6.90
CA ASP A 182 -19.75 -11.94 7.54
C ASP A 182 -19.04 -11.85 8.90
N ALA A 183 -19.18 -12.89 9.74
CA ALA A 183 -18.53 -12.99 11.04
C ALA A 183 -16.98 -13.04 10.96
N LEU A 184 -16.42 -13.30 9.79
CA LEU A 184 -14.98 -13.40 9.55
C LEU A 184 -14.39 -12.23 8.76
N VAL A 185 -15.18 -11.22 8.37
CA VAL A 185 -14.70 -10.07 7.59
C VAL A 185 -13.50 -9.40 8.27
N GLU A 186 -13.63 -9.05 9.55
CA GLU A 186 -12.53 -8.40 10.29
C GLU A 186 -11.32 -9.32 10.55
N PRO A 187 -11.46 -10.52 11.13
CA PRO A 187 -10.29 -11.38 11.37
C PRO A 187 -9.62 -11.82 10.07
N TRP A 188 -10.36 -12.04 8.99
CA TRP A 188 -9.78 -12.36 7.69
C TRP A 188 -9.01 -11.18 7.09
N ALA A 189 -9.52 -9.95 7.23
CA ALA A 189 -8.75 -8.76 6.84
C ALA A 189 -7.41 -8.67 7.58
N ARG A 190 -7.37 -9.05 8.87
CA ARG A 190 -6.12 -9.11 9.66
C ARG A 190 -5.18 -10.19 9.12
N VAL A 191 -5.68 -11.39 8.78
CA VAL A 191 -4.90 -12.44 8.11
C VAL A 191 -4.30 -11.93 6.80
N LEU A 192 -5.09 -11.28 5.93
CA LEU A 192 -4.62 -10.76 4.65
C LEU A 192 -3.56 -9.67 4.81
N ASN A 193 -3.67 -8.81 5.83
CA ASN A 193 -2.63 -7.83 6.14
C ASN A 193 -1.30 -8.50 6.57
N GLY A 194 -1.36 -9.49 7.45
CA GLY A 194 -0.18 -10.25 7.85
C GLY A 194 0.44 -11.03 6.69
N LEU A 195 -0.39 -11.66 5.87
CA LEU A 195 0.06 -12.36 4.66
C LEU A 195 0.72 -11.40 3.66
N THR A 196 0.16 -10.21 3.48
CA THR A 196 0.74 -9.15 2.64
C THR A 196 2.13 -8.77 3.13
N HIS A 197 2.29 -8.53 4.44
CA HIS A 197 3.60 -8.26 5.04
C HIS A 197 4.59 -9.40 4.77
N ARG A 198 4.18 -10.63 5.08
CA ARG A 198 5.00 -11.82 4.90
C ARG A 198 5.44 -12.04 3.45
N LEU A 199 4.53 -11.82 2.50
CA LEU A 199 4.84 -11.94 1.08
C LEU A 199 5.78 -10.85 0.59
N LEU A 200 5.64 -9.63 1.09
CA LEU A 200 6.55 -8.54 0.75
C LEU A 200 7.97 -8.84 1.25
N ASP A 201 8.12 -9.39 2.45
CA ASP A 201 9.42 -9.84 2.97
C ASP A 201 10.04 -10.93 2.10
N LEU A 202 9.29 -12.00 1.81
CA LEU A 202 9.74 -13.10 0.96
C LEU A 202 10.13 -12.61 -0.45
N TRP A 203 9.36 -11.69 -1.00
CA TRP A 203 9.61 -11.07 -2.29
C TRP A 203 10.90 -10.25 -2.29
N GLN A 204 11.06 -9.34 -1.32
CA GLN A 204 12.23 -8.49 -1.21
C GLN A 204 13.51 -9.28 -0.94
N ASP A 205 13.44 -10.35 -0.14
CA ASP A 205 14.58 -11.24 0.08
C ASP A 205 14.96 -11.98 -1.21
N ALA A 206 13.97 -12.45 -1.97
CA ALA A 206 14.23 -13.12 -3.25
C ALA A 206 14.81 -12.16 -4.30
N LEU A 207 14.35 -10.90 -4.35
CA LEU A 207 14.88 -9.87 -5.26
C LEU A 207 16.37 -9.59 -5.06
N ARG A 208 16.97 -9.93 -3.91
CA ARG A 208 18.42 -9.78 -3.71
C ARG A 208 19.26 -10.71 -4.58
N THR A 209 18.67 -11.82 -5.03
CA THR A 209 19.39 -12.89 -5.75
C THR A 209 18.78 -13.23 -7.11
N ALA A 210 17.53 -12.80 -7.36
CA ALA A 210 16.83 -13.02 -8.61
C ALA A 210 17.02 -11.86 -9.60
N ALA A 211 17.34 -12.18 -10.86
CA ALA A 211 17.39 -11.19 -11.94
C ALA A 211 16.01 -10.96 -12.58
N ASP A 212 15.32 -12.04 -12.99
CA ASP A 212 14.13 -11.91 -13.85
C ASP A 212 12.88 -12.60 -13.30
N THR A 213 13.04 -13.61 -12.45
CA THR A 213 11.92 -14.38 -11.88
C THR A 213 12.16 -14.75 -10.42
N VAL A 214 11.12 -14.60 -9.61
CA VAL A 214 11.11 -14.96 -8.18
C VAL A 214 10.17 -16.14 -7.96
N ARG A 215 10.59 -17.10 -7.13
CA ARG A 215 9.74 -18.21 -6.68
C ARG A 215 9.17 -17.88 -5.31
N ILE A 216 7.85 -17.75 -5.24
CA ILE A 216 7.12 -17.64 -3.98
C ILE A 216 6.59 -19.03 -3.61
N PRO A 217 6.72 -19.47 -2.35
CA PRO A 217 6.16 -20.73 -1.90
C PRO A 217 4.64 -20.79 -2.13
N ALA A 218 4.16 -21.95 -2.61
CA ALA A 218 2.72 -22.18 -2.77
C ALA A 218 1.97 -22.31 -1.44
N VAL A 219 2.69 -22.53 -0.33
CA VAL A 219 2.16 -22.53 1.03
C VAL A 219 3.00 -21.58 1.86
N VAL A 220 2.36 -20.63 2.53
CA VAL A 220 3.02 -19.58 3.33
C VAL A 220 2.49 -19.68 4.77
N SER A 221 3.41 -19.67 5.74
CA SER A 221 3.06 -19.50 7.16
C SER A 221 2.86 -18.03 7.46
N VAL A 222 1.80 -17.71 8.18
CA VAL A 222 1.44 -16.36 8.64
C VAL A 222 1.17 -16.42 10.13
N GLY A 223 1.90 -15.63 10.90
CA GLY A 223 1.78 -15.52 12.34
C GLY A 223 1.14 -14.23 12.83
N VAL A 224 0.81 -14.20 14.12
CA VAL A 224 0.35 -12.97 14.79
C VAL A 224 1.39 -11.85 14.71
N GLN A 225 2.68 -12.21 14.71
CA GLN A 225 3.77 -11.27 14.50
C GLN A 225 3.74 -10.61 13.12
N ASP A 226 3.31 -11.32 12.07
CA ASP A 226 3.20 -10.73 10.72
C ASP A 226 2.02 -9.75 10.66
N VAL A 227 0.92 -10.05 11.39
CA VAL A 227 -0.24 -9.16 11.52
C VAL A 227 0.15 -7.87 12.25
N ALA A 228 0.91 -7.99 13.34
CA ALA A 228 1.42 -6.84 14.08
C ALA A 228 2.40 -6.02 13.24
N ALA A 229 3.34 -6.68 12.56
CA ALA A 229 4.33 -6.03 11.72
C ALA A 229 3.69 -5.26 10.55
N ALA A 230 2.59 -5.77 9.97
CA ALA A 230 1.80 -5.04 8.97
C ALA A 230 1.22 -3.71 9.50
N GLN A 231 1.03 -3.60 10.82
CA GLN A 231 0.60 -2.37 11.51
C GLN A 231 1.78 -1.50 11.97
N GLY A 232 3.02 -1.90 11.71
CA GLY A 232 4.23 -1.23 12.19
C GLY A 232 4.47 -1.45 13.69
N VAL A 233 4.04 -2.58 14.24
CA VAL A 233 4.19 -2.94 15.65
C VAL A 233 4.94 -4.27 15.76
N ASP A 234 5.85 -4.35 16.72
CA ASP A 234 6.54 -5.61 17.04
C ASP A 234 5.71 -6.47 17.98
N GLU A 235 5.55 -7.75 17.63
CA GLU A 235 4.97 -8.77 18.50
C GLU A 235 5.89 -10.01 18.47
N PRO A 236 6.15 -10.65 19.63
CA PRO A 236 6.96 -11.86 19.65
C PRO A 236 6.31 -12.98 18.81
N PRO A 237 7.11 -13.90 18.25
CA PRO A 237 6.57 -15.05 17.53
C PRO A 237 5.56 -15.81 18.37
N GLY A 238 4.45 -16.19 17.75
CA GLY A 238 3.32 -16.78 18.46
C GLY A 238 2.60 -17.84 17.65
N ARG A 239 1.28 -17.75 17.63
CA ARG A 239 0.43 -18.63 16.83
C ARG A 239 0.65 -18.33 15.35
N GLU A 240 0.69 -19.38 14.55
CA GLU A 240 0.80 -19.30 13.09
C GLU A 240 -0.18 -20.22 12.41
N ILE A 241 -0.59 -19.83 11.21
CA ILE A 241 -1.42 -20.61 10.30
C ILE A 241 -0.74 -20.75 8.95
N SER A 242 -1.03 -21.83 8.24
CA SER A 242 -0.59 -22.00 6.86
C SER A 242 -1.73 -21.72 5.89
N VAL A 243 -1.43 -20.95 4.85
CA VAL A 243 -2.35 -20.67 3.73
C VAL A 243 -1.70 -21.12 2.42
N ARG A 244 -2.53 -21.61 1.51
CA ARG A 244 -2.13 -21.97 0.15
C ARG A 244 -2.40 -20.80 -0.78
N LEU A 245 -1.44 -20.51 -1.65
CA LEU A 245 -1.54 -19.50 -2.69
C LEU A 245 -1.69 -20.19 -4.05
N ARG A 246 -2.70 -19.79 -4.80
CA ARG A 246 -2.90 -20.22 -6.19
C ARG A 246 -2.90 -18.99 -7.09
N LEU A 247 -2.06 -18.99 -8.13
CA LEU A 247 -2.07 -17.93 -9.13
C LEU A 247 -3.27 -18.13 -10.06
N ASP A 248 -4.20 -17.18 -10.03
CA ASP A 248 -5.41 -17.15 -10.85
C ASP A 248 -5.41 -15.85 -11.67
N GLY A 249 -4.97 -15.95 -12.93
CA GLY A 249 -4.75 -14.77 -13.78
C GLY A 249 -3.63 -13.89 -13.24
N GLU A 250 -3.96 -12.65 -12.86
CA GLU A 250 -3.02 -11.65 -12.32
C GLU A 250 -3.07 -11.54 -10.79
N SER A 251 -3.85 -12.40 -10.11
CA SER A 251 -4.04 -12.36 -8.66
C SER A 251 -3.65 -13.69 -8.00
N LEU A 252 -3.32 -13.64 -6.71
CA LEU A 252 -3.06 -14.81 -5.88
C LEU A 252 -4.29 -15.09 -5.01
N THR A 253 -5.02 -16.14 -5.33
CA THR A 253 -6.12 -16.63 -4.50
C THR A 253 -5.57 -17.28 -3.24
N VAL A 254 -6.01 -16.77 -2.10
CA VAL A 254 -5.66 -17.26 -0.76
C VAL A 254 -6.66 -18.31 -0.36
N LEU A 255 -6.17 -19.53 -0.16
CA LEU A 255 -6.98 -20.70 0.16
C LEU A 255 -6.48 -21.33 1.46
N PRO A 256 -7.37 -21.89 2.28
CA PRO A 256 -6.97 -22.75 3.39
C PRO A 256 -6.24 -23.99 2.91
N VAL A 257 -5.27 -24.49 3.68
CA VAL A 257 -4.52 -25.73 3.35
C VAL A 257 -5.42 -26.95 3.44
N GLU A 258 -6.41 -26.94 4.33
CA GLU A 258 -7.43 -27.98 4.47
C GLU A 258 -8.73 -27.54 3.79
N ASP A 259 -9.38 -28.48 3.09
CA ASP A 259 -10.69 -28.26 2.47
C ASP A 259 -11.81 -28.53 3.48
N GLY A 260 -12.97 -27.88 3.31
CA GLY A 260 -14.13 -28.04 4.19
C GLY A 260 -14.99 -26.77 4.31
N PRO A 261 -16.20 -26.84 4.86
CA PRO A 261 -17.09 -25.68 5.00
C PRO A 261 -16.56 -24.64 6.01
N ASP A 262 -16.00 -25.08 7.13
CA ASP A 262 -15.60 -24.21 8.26
C ASP A 262 -14.10 -23.83 8.25
N ARG A 263 -13.46 -23.98 7.09
CA ARG A 263 -12.00 -23.87 6.93
C ARG A 263 -11.46 -22.46 7.26
N LEU A 264 -12.18 -21.40 6.89
CA LEU A 264 -11.77 -20.02 7.20
C LEU A 264 -11.93 -19.72 8.69
N GLU A 265 -13.01 -20.20 9.31
CA GLU A 265 -13.25 -20.05 10.75
C GLU A 265 -12.16 -20.76 11.55
N THR A 266 -11.83 -22.00 11.15
CA THR A 266 -10.78 -22.80 11.79
C THR A 266 -9.41 -22.11 11.72
N LEU A 267 -9.06 -21.51 10.58
CA LEU A 267 -7.82 -20.74 10.44
C LEU A 267 -7.83 -19.49 11.33
N CYS A 268 -8.89 -18.69 11.27
CA CYS A 268 -9.00 -17.49 12.11
C CYS A 268 -8.94 -17.84 13.60
N ALA A 269 -9.61 -18.91 14.02
CA ALA A 269 -9.58 -19.39 15.41
C ALA A 269 -8.20 -19.93 15.82
N ALA A 270 -7.48 -20.60 14.91
CA ALA A 270 -6.11 -21.05 15.18
C ALA A 270 -5.16 -19.87 15.39
N LEU A 271 -5.33 -18.77 14.64
CA LEU A 271 -4.46 -17.60 14.74
C LEU A 271 -4.82 -16.68 15.91
N PHE A 272 -6.09 -16.31 16.05
CA PHE A 272 -6.54 -15.31 17.02
C PHE A 272 -7.17 -15.90 18.28
N GLY A 273 -7.55 -17.18 18.26
CA GLY A 273 -8.32 -17.84 19.30
C GLY A 273 -9.79 -17.93 18.93
N PRO A 274 -10.58 -18.76 19.64
CA PRO A 274 -12.00 -18.83 19.39
C PRO A 274 -12.65 -17.46 19.63
N PRO A 275 -13.68 -17.08 18.85
CA PRO A 275 -14.42 -15.86 19.12
C PRO A 275 -14.94 -15.89 20.56
N CYS A 276 -14.74 -14.80 21.29
CA CYS A 276 -15.32 -14.66 22.63
C CYS A 276 -16.84 -14.70 22.48
N ARG A 277 -17.47 -15.71 23.10
CA ARG A 277 -18.93 -15.88 23.13
C ARG A 277 -19.61 -14.86 24.03
#